data_AF-A0A5J4N4X7-F1
#
_entry.id   AF-A0A5J4N4X7-F1
#
_cell.length_a   1.000
_cell.length_b   1.000
_cell.length_c   1.000
_cell.angle_alpha   90.00
_cell.angle_beta   90.00
_cell.angle_gamma   90.00
#
_symmetry.space_group_name_H-M   'P 1'
#
loop_
_entity.id
_entity.type
_entity.pdbx_description
1 polymer ?
#
loop_
_entity_poly.entity_id
_entity_poly.type
_entity_poly.pdbx_seq_one_letter_code
_entity_poly.pdbx_strand_id
1 'polypeptide(L)'
;MTRDDLFKTNASIVANLVHACALNCPKAMICIITNPVNSTVPIAAEILKHNGVFDPKRLFGVTTLDVVRSNTFIAEAKGLDVRNVSCPVIGGHSGITILPVISQCSPAVSFPQ
;
A
#
# COMPACT_ATOMS: atom_id res chain seq x y z
N MET A 1 1.76 -12.77 19.03
CA MET A 1 0.69 -12.05 18.33
C MET A 1 0.49 -12.72 16.99
N THR A 2 -0.70 -13.23 16.71
CA THR A 2 -1.04 -13.80 15.41
C THR A 2 -1.40 -12.69 14.41
N ARG A 3 -1.50 -13.02 13.11
CA ARG A 3 -2.00 -12.06 12.10
C ARG A 3 -3.40 -11.54 12.43
N ASP A 4 -4.25 -12.39 13.02
CA ASP A 4 -5.61 -12.02 13.41
C ASP A 4 -5.63 -11.08 14.62
N ASP A 5 -4.74 -11.28 15.60
CA ASP A 5 -4.61 -10.37 16.74
C ASP A 5 -4.14 -8.97 16.29
N LEU A 6 -3.22 -8.93 15.33
CA LEU A 6 -2.75 -7.69 14.73
C LEU A 6 -3.88 -6.99 13.98
N PHE A 7 -4.69 -7.73 13.21
CA PHE A 7 -5.85 -7.17 12.52
C PHE A 7 -6.85 -6.56 13.49
N LYS A 8 -7.26 -7.28 14.55
CA LYS A 8 -8.22 -6.75 15.54
C LYS A 8 -7.74 -5.46 16.20
N THR A 9 -6.47 -5.43 16.59
CA THR A 9 -5.87 -4.26 17.24
C THR A 9 -5.80 -3.08 16.28
N ASN A 10 -5.32 -3.30 15.06
CA ASN A 10 -5.10 -2.20 14.13
C ASN A 10 -6.38 -1.72 13.44
N ALA A 11 -7.39 -2.60 13.28
CA ALA A 11 -8.68 -2.23 12.74
C ALA A 11 -9.37 -1.15 13.58
N SER A 12 -9.37 -1.31 14.92
CA SER A 12 -9.99 -0.33 15.82
C SER A 12 -9.21 0.99 15.84
N ILE A 13 -7.88 0.93 15.84
CA ILE A 13 -7.02 2.12 15.75
C ILE A 13 -7.30 2.91 14.47
N VAL A 14 -7.31 2.23 13.31
CA VAL A 14 -7.58 2.87 12.02
C VAL A 14 -8.98 3.46 11.98
N ALA A 15 -9.99 2.73 12.45
CA ALA A 15 -11.37 3.22 12.45
C ALA A 15 -11.51 4.52 13.26
N ASN A 16 -10.94 4.57 14.46
CA ASN A 16 -11.01 5.73 15.34
C ASN A 16 -10.27 6.94 14.76
N LEU A 17 -9.05 6.74 14.25
CA LEU A 17 -8.26 7.84 13.67
C LEU A 17 -8.89 8.37 12.38
N VAL A 18 -9.39 7.48 11.50
CA VAL A 18 -10.06 7.91 10.27
C VAL A 18 -11.38 8.61 10.57
N HIS A 19 -12.12 8.19 11.60
CA HIS A 19 -13.32 8.90 12.04
C HIS A 19 -12.97 10.33 12.49
N ALA A 20 -11.90 10.50 13.27
CA ALA A 20 -11.42 11.83 13.66
C ALA A 20 -11.03 12.67 12.43
N CYS A 21 -10.34 12.09 11.43
CA CYS A 21 -10.04 12.77 10.17
C CYS A 21 -11.31 13.16 9.40
N ALA A 22 -12.33 12.30 9.38
CA ALA A 22 -13.60 12.57 8.71
C ALA A 22 -14.31 13.80 9.29
N LEU A 23 -14.24 13.98 10.61
CA LEU A 23 -14.87 15.11 11.31
C LEU A 23 -14.07 16.41 11.21
N ASN A 24 -12.74 16.34 11.19
CA ASN A 24 -11.88 17.52 11.36
C ASN A 24 -11.20 17.98 10.06
N CYS A 25 -10.88 17.05 9.15
CA CYS A 25 -10.17 17.33 7.92
C CYS A 25 -10.64 16.45 6.75
N PRO A 26 -11.94 16.45 6.40
CA PRO A 26 -12.54 15.53 5.42
C PRO A 26 -11.95 15.62 4.00
N LYS A 27 -11.21 16.70 3.69
CA LYS A 27 -10.55 16.90 2.39
C LYS A 27 -9.05 16.57 2.41
N ALA A 28 -8.49 16.11 3.53
CA ALA A 28 -7.08 15.71 3.60
C ALA A 28 -6.81 14.47 2.72
N MET A 29 -5.55 14.31 2.30
CA MET A 29 -5.10 13.05 1.70
C MET A 29 -4.81 12.07 2.84
N ILE A 30 -5.52 10.95 2.87
CA ILE A 30 -5.39 9.92 3.91
C ILE A 30 -4.48 8.80 3.36
N CYS A 31 -3.32 8.64 3.99
CA CYS A 31 -2.32 7.63 3.62
C CYS A 31 -2.25 6.54 4.70
N ILE A 32 -2.84 5.37 4.43
CA ILE A 32 -2.87 4.24 5.35
C ILE A 32 -1.61 3.39 5.18
N ILE A 33 -0.76 3.39 6.21
CA ILE A 33 0.42 2.53 6.34
C ILE A 33 0.14 1.35 7.29
N THR A 34 -0.81 1.51 8.21
CA THR A 34 -1.10 0.53 9.24
C THR A 34 -1.48 -0.82 8.65
N ASN A 35 -0.70 -1.84 8.99
CA ASN A 35 -0.95 -3.21 8.54
C ASN A 35 -2.18 -3.85 9.23
N PRO A 36 -2.88 -4.77 8.56
CA PRO A 36 -2.70 -5.16 7.15
C PRO A 36 -3.36 -4.16 6.19
N VAL A 37 -2.58 -3.52 5.31
CA VAL A 37 -3.08 -2.47 4.38
C VAL A 37 -4.26 -2.96 3.54
N ASN A 38 -4.23 -4.23 3.12
CA ASN A 38 -5.29 -4.86 2.34
C ASN A 38 -6.67 -4.83 3.03
N SER A 39 -6.71 -4.69 4.36
CA SER A 39 -7.96 -4.66 5.12
C SER A 39 -8.20 -3.30 5.77
N THR A 40 -7.15 -2.57 6.18
CA THR A 40 -7.30 -1.26 6.82
C THR A 40 -7.75 -0.17 5.85
N VAL A 41 -7.39 -0.25 4.56
CA VAL A 41 -7.90 0.69 3.55
C VAL A 41 -9.42 0.54 3.34
N PRO A 42 -9.98 -0.66 3.13
CA PRO A 42 -11.43 -0.85 3.13
C PRO A 42 -12.13 -0.34 4.40
N ILE A 43 -11.56 -0.58 5.59
CA ILE A 43 -12.10 -0.06 6.85
C ILE A 43 -12.17 1.47 6.82
N ALA A 44 -11.07 2.13 6.43
CA ALA A 44 -11.03 3.58 6.31
C ALA A 44 -12.09 4.10 5.33
N ALA A 45 -12.29 3.43 4.20
CA ALA A 45 -13.32 3.79 3.22
C ALA A 45 -14.72 3.72 3.83
N GLU A 46 -15.06 2.65 4.55
CA GLU A 46 -16.38 2.50 5.18
C GLU A 46 -16.63 3.54 6.28
N ILE A 47 -15.62 3.88 7.08
CA ILE A 47 -15.73 4.96 8.06
C ILE A 47 -15.99 6.32 7.39
N LEU A 48 -15.29 6.62 6.31
CA LEU A 48 -15.51 7.86 5.55
C LEU A 48 -16.90 7.89 4.89
N LYS A 49 -17.38 6.75 4.38
CA LYS A 49 -18.73 6.62 3.81
C LYS A 49 -19.81 6.83 4.87
N HIS A 50 -19.64 6.22 6.04
CA HIS A 50 -20.55 6.40 7.17
C HIS A 50 -20.65 7.88 7.60
N ASN A 51 -19.55 8.64 7.49
CA ASN A 51 -19.53 10.08 7.77
C ASN A 51 -19.92 10.95 6.56
N GLY A 52 -20.29 10.37 5.42
CA GLY A 52 -20.74 11.10 4.23
C GLY A 52 -19.65 11.90 3.49
N VAL A 53 -18.37 11.62 3.75
CA VAL A 53 -17.22 12.41 3.23
C VAL A 53 -16.23 11.58 2.41
N PHE A 54 -16.62 10.38 1.97
CA PHE A 54 -15.75 9.51 1.19
C PHE A 54 -15.45 10.09 -0.21
N ASP A 55 -14.18 10.38 -0.46
CA ASP A 55 -13.63 10.68 -1.78
C ASP A 55 -12.58 9.61 -2.14
N PRO A 56 -12.87 8.71 -3.11
CA PRO A 56 -11.94 7.65 -3.49
C PRO A 56 -10.62 8.18 -4.08
N LYS A 57 -10.55 9.45 -4.48
CA LYS A 57 -9.32 10.08 -4.98
C LYS A 57 -8.38 10.57 -3.87
N ARG A 58 -8.78 10.41 -2.60
CA ARG A 58 -8.05 10.94 -1.43
C ARG A 58 -7.68 9.89 -0.39
N LEU A 59 -8.04 8.62 -0.60
CA LEU A 59 -7.69 7.52 0.28
C LEU A 59 -6.68 6.61 -0.40
N PHE A 60 -5.49 6.47 0.19
CA PHE A 60 -4.37 5.72 -0.36
C PHE A 60 -3.88 4.67 0.62
N GLY A 61 -3.75 3.43 0.16
CA GLY A 61 -2.94 2.42 0.83
C GLY A 61 -1.48 2.58 0.41
N VAL A 62 -0.58 2.77 1.37
CA VAL A 62 0.84 3.00 1.05
C VAL A 62 1.53 1.66 0.81
N THR A 63 1.74 1.33 -0.48
CA THR A 63 2.45 0.12 -0.92
C THR A 63 3.84 0.41 -1.48
N THR A 64 4.29 1.66 -1.40
CA THR A 64 5.56 2.14 -2.00
C THR A 64 6.79 1.35 -1.52
N LEU A 65 6.75 0.75 -0.33
CA LEU A 65 7.83 -0.10 0.16
C LEU A 65 8.05 -1.33 -0.74
N ASP A 66 6.99 -1.88 -1.33
CA ASP A 66 7.12 -3.02 -2.24
C ASP A 66 7.82 -2.60 -3.53
N VAL A 67 7.52 -1.40 -4.05
CA VAL A 67 8.22 -0.81 -5.20
C VAL A 67 9.70 -0.59 -4.88
N VAL A 68 10.00 0.00 -3.72
CA VAL A 68 11.39 0.20 -3.26
C VAL A 68 12.14 -1.14 -3.21
N ARG A 69 11.53 -2.18 -2.64
CA ARG A 69 12.12 -3.53 -2.58
C ARG A 69 12.32 -4.13 -3.96
N SER A 70 11.31 -4.07 -4.83
CA SER A 70 11.41 -4.59 -6.20
C SER A 70 12.53 -3.92 -6.98
N ASN A 71 12.64 -2.59 -6.89
CA ASN A 71 13.72 -1.85 -7.55
C ASN A 71 15.09 -2.28 -7.03
N THR A 72 15.26 -2.38 -5.71
CA THR A 72 16.51 -2.84 -5.10
C THR A 72 16.90 -4.23 -5.57
N PHE A 73 15.98 -5.21 -5.47
CA PHE A 73 16.29 -6.59 -5.83
C PHE A 73 16.57 -6.78 -7.34
N ILE A 74 15.85 -6.05 -8.21
CA ILE A 74 16.11 -6.07 -9.64
C ILE A 74 17.46 -5.43 -9.96
N ALA A 75 17.78 -4.30 -9.32
CA ALA A 75 19.05 -3.61 -9.51
C ALA A 75 20.24 -4.49 -9.10
N GLU A 76 20.17 -5.11 -7.93
CA GLU A 76 21.17 -6.06 -7.43
C GLU A 76 21.36 -7.24 -8.39
N ALA A 77 20.26 -7.85 -8.85
CA ALA A 77 20.31 -9.02 -9.74
C ALA A 77 20.82 -8.69 -11.16
N LYS A 78 20.81 -7.41 -11.56
CA LYS A 78 21.24 -6.95 -12.88
C LYS A 78 22.49 -6.07 -12.89
N GLY A 79 23.07 -5.79 -11.72
CA GLY A 79 24.22 -4.89 -11.60
C GLY A 79 23.89 -3.46 -12.05
N LEU A 80 22.65 -3.01 -11.83
CA LEU A 80 22.19 -1.66 -12.18
C LEU A 80 22.27 -0.72 -10.98
N ASP A 81 22.31 0.59 -11.23
CA ASP A 81 22.06 1.57 -10.19
C ASP A 81 20.57 1.58 -9.85
N VAL A 82 20.22 1.31 -8.59
CA VAL A 82 18.84 1.27 -8.09
C VAL A 82 18.08 2.58 -8.37
N ARG A 83 18.76 3.72 -8.44
CA ARG A 83 18.14 5.03 -8.72
C ARG A 83 17.58 5.11 -10.15
N ASN A 84 18.07 4.25 -11.04
CA ASN A 84 17.63 4.18 -12.44
C ASN A 84 16.66 3.02 -12.70
N VAL A 85 16.31 2.23 -11.67
CA VAL A 85 15.38 1.10 -11.79
C VAL A 85 14.00 1.52 -11.30
N SER A 86 12.99 1.27 -12.13
CA SER A 86 11.57 1.51 -11.83
C SER A 86 10.74 0.31 -12.29
N CYS A 87 10.38 -0.55 -11.34
CA CYS A 87 9.48 -1.68 -11.55
C CYS A 87 8.10 -1.38 -10.93
N PRO A 88 7.02 -1.37 -11.73
CA PRO A 88 5.68 -1.28 -11.20
C PRO A 88 5.35 -2.49 -10.32
N VAL A 89 4.70 -2.25 -9.18
CA VAL A 89 4.16 -3.31 -8.30
C VAL A 89 2.66 -3.08 -8.16
N ILE A 90 1.87 -4.12 -8.42
CA ILE A 90 0.41 -4.07 -8.40
C ILE A 90 -0.16 -5.11 -7.42
N GLY A 91 -1.49 -5.08 -7.24
CA GLY A 91 -2.21 -6.01 -6.37
C GLY A 91 -2.43 -5.44 -4.97
N GLY A 92 -1.90 -6.12 -3.95
CA GLY A 92 -1.98 -5.74 -2.54
C GLY A 92 -0.62 -5.72 -1.85
N HIS A 93 -0.64 -5.66 -0.52
CA HIS A 93 0.52 -5.51 0.37
C HIS A 93 0.67 -6.70 1.35
N SER A 94 0.35 -7.93 0.91
CA SER A 94 0.50 -9.13 1.74
C SER A 94 0.82 -10.37 0.93
N GLY A 95 2.01 -10.95 1.14
CA GLY A 95 2.42 -12.22 0.55
C GLY A 95 2.19 -12.25 -0.97
N ILE A 96 1.46 -13.26 -1.44
CA ILE A 96 1.16 -13.49 -2.86
C ILE A 96 0.32 -12.39 -3.53
N THR A 97 -0.23 -11.44 -2.76
CA THR A 97 -0.96 -10.31 -3.35
C THR A 97 -0.03 -9.24 -3.91
N ILE A 98 1.25 -9.24 -3.52
CA ILE A 98 2.26 -8.29 -4.02
C ILE A 98 2.78 -8.81 -5.35
N LEU A 99 2.54 -8.08 -6.44
CA LEU A 99 2.89 -8.52 -7.80
C LEU A 99 3.80 -7.51 -8.51
N PRO A 100 5.13 -7.71 -8.49
CA PRO A 100 6.06 -6.96 -9.32
C PRO A 100 5.86 -7.28 -10.80
N VAL A 101 5.55 -6.27 -11.61
CA VAL A 101 5.34 -6.41 -13.06
C VAL A 101 6.67 -6.22 -13.76
N ILE A 102 7.54 -7.23 -13.64
CA ILE A 102 8.92 -7.18 -14.17
C ILE A 102 8.96 -6.87 -15.67
N SER A 103 7.96 -7.34 -16.43
CA SER A 103 7.82 -7.05 -17.87
C SER A 103 7.64 -5.57 -18.21
N GLN A 104 7.32 -4.71 -17.23
CA GLN A 104 7.17 -3.26 -17.37
C GLN A 104 8.27 -2.49 -16.63
N CYS A 105 9.36 -3.15 -16.23
CA CYS A 105 10.48 -2.48 -15.60
C CYS A 105 11.17 -1.51 -16.57
N SER A 106 11.64 -0.37 -16.05
CA SER A 106 12.51 0.56 -16.76
C SER A 106 13.84 0.69 -15.99
N PRO A 107 15.00 0.44 -16.61
CA PRO A 107 15.17 -0.09 -17.96
C PRO A 107 14.61 -1.52 -18.10
N ALA A 108 14.39 -1.95 -19.35
CA ALA A 108 13.91 -3.31 -19.61
C ALA A 108 14.91 -4.35 -19.09
N VAL A 109 14.41 -5.34 -18.34
CA VAL A 109 15.19 -6.46 -17.79
C VAL A 109 14.54 -7.79 -18.14
N SER A 110 15.36 -8.82 -18.36
CA SER A 110 14.92 -10.19 -18.59
C SER A 110 15.56 -11.13 -17.57
N PHE A 111 14.81 -12.10 -17.03
CA PHE A 111 15.34 -13.13 -16.14
C PHE A 111 15.24 -14.50 -16.84
N PRO A 112 16.15 -15.45 -16.55
CA PRO A 112 15.98 -16.84 -17.00
C PRO A 112 14.63 -17.38 -16.50
N GLN A 113 13.97 -18.19 -17.34
CA GLN A 113 12.76 -18.92 -16.95
C GLN A 113 13.09 -20.09 -16.03
#